data_AF-A0A1X1X7P8-F1
#
_entry.id   AF-A0A1X1X7P8-F1
#
_cell.length_a   1.000
_cell.length_b   1.000
_cell.length_c   1.000
_cell.angle_alpha   90.00
_cell.angle_beta   90.00
_cell.angle_gamma   90.00
#
_symmetry.space_group_name_H-M   'P 1'
#
loop_
_entity.id
_entity.type
_entity.pdbx_description
1 polymer ?
#
loop_
_entity_poly.entity_id
_entity_poly.type
_entity_poly.pdbx_seq_one_letter_code
_entity_poly.pdbx_strand_id
1 'polypeptide(L)'
;MSTSDRVRAILGGTIQAYRGEPAYRQRPDVFHELERIGARLNEPIRIALAGTLKAGKSTLVNALVGDDIAPTDATEATRIVTWFRHGPTPKVTAIHQGGRRSNVPITHRDGLSFDLRNLNPVEVAHLDVEWPAQELTQATIIDTPGTSSLTRDASERTLRLLVPPDGVPRVDAVVFLLRTLNAADIALLKQIGGLVGGSAGALGIIGVASRADEIGAGRIDAMLSASEVAKRFTSEMNQTGICQAVVPVSGLLAMTARTLRQSEFLALQKLAGSDAAELNRALLSVDRFVRPDSPLPVDAATRAHLLERFGMFGIRISIAVLAAGVADASGLANELLERSGLVALRNVIDQQFAQRSDMLKAHTALVTLRRFVEAHPVLATPYVIADIDPLLADTHAFEELRLLSQLSSRTTTLKEEDVVLLRRIIGGAGTGPASRLGLDPQVCRADPQEVSRAAFAAAQHWRRRAEHPLNDPFTTRACRAAVRSAEAMLAEFPVRRG
;
A
#
# COMPACT_ATOMS: atom_id res chain seq x y z
N MET A 1 19.79 -18.34 -2.91
CA MET A 1 20.05 -17.55 -1.68
C MET A 1 19.21 -16.28 -1.80
N SER A 2 18.34 -15.96 -0.83
CA SER A 2 17.41 -14.85 -1.01
C SER A 2 18.13 -13.50 -1.14
N THR A 3 17.50 -12.51 -1.79
CA THR A 3 18.05 -11.14 -1.89
C THR A 3 18.35 -10.58 -0.49
N SER A 4 17.46 -10.80 0.47
CA SER A 4 17.66 -10.40 1.87
C SER A 4 18.89 -11.03 2.51
N ASP A 5 19.20 -12.30 2.22
CA ASP A 5 20.40 -12.96 2.74
C ASP A 5 21.68 -12.39 2.14
N ARG A 6 21.67 -12.03 0.85
CA ARG A 6 22.77 -11.31 0.21
C ARG A 6 22.99 -9.95 0.86
N VAL A 7 21.93 -9.19 1.10
CA VAL A 7 22.03 -7.89 1.80
C VAL A 7 22.61 -8.07 3.20
N ARG A 8 22.16 -9.08 3.96
CA ARG A 8 22.71 -9.40 5.29
C ARG A 8 24.20 -9.75 5.23
N ALA A 9 24.62 -10.51 4.23
CA ALA A 9 26.03 -10.87 4.05
C ALA A 9 26.89 -9.62 3.77
N ILE A 10 26.45 -8.75 2.84
CA ILE A 10 27.13 -7.49 2.53
C ILE A 10 27.20 -6.60 3.77
N LEU A 11 26.10 -6.46 4.51
CA LEU A 11 26.05 -5.66 5.73
C LEU A 11 26.97 -6.21 6.81
N GLY A 12 27.00 -7.54 6.99
CA GLY A 12 27.91 -8.21 7.91
C GLY A 12 29.38 -7.95 7.56
N GLY A 13 29.74 -8.10 6.28
CA GLY A 13 31.09 -7.76 5.78
C GLY A 13 31.43 -6.29 5.99
N THR A 14 30.48 -5.39 5.74
CA THR A 14 30.65 -3.95 5.95
C THR A 14 30.90 -3.63 7.42
N ILE A 15 30.12 -4.19 8.34
CA ILE A 15 30.33 -4.01 9.79
C ILE A 15 31.73 -4.48 10.21
N GLN A 16 32.20 -5.61 9.68
CA GLN A 16 33.54 -6.11 9.98
C GLN A 16 34.64 -5.20 9.42
N ALA A 17 34.47 -4.66 8.22
CA ALA A 17 35.39 -3.68 7.66
C ALA A 17 35.51 -2.44 8.55
N TYR A 18 34.39 -1.88 9.00
CA TYR A 18 34.38 -0.72 9.89
C TYR A 18 34.99 -1.02 11.27
N ARG A 19 34.86 -2.24 11.80
CA ARG A 19 35.55 -2.66 13.05
C ARG A 19 37.07 -2.70 12.88
N GLY A 20 37.55 -3.04 11.70
CA GLY A 20 38.98 -3.04 11.35
C GLY A 20 39.61 -1.64 11.31
N GLU A 21 38.80 -0.60 11.08
CA GLU A 21 39.25 0.77 10.88
C GLU A 21 39.44 1.53 12.22
N PRO A 22 40.68 1.97 12.55
CA PRO A 22 40.94 2.66 13.83
C PRO A 22 40.08 3.90 14.05
N ALA A 23 39.75 4.64 12.99
CA ALA A 23 38.97 5.88 13.04
C ALA A 23 37.52 5.67 13.53
N TYR A 24 36.99 4.45 13.41
CA TYR A 24 35.60 4.14 13.76
C TYR A 24 35.44 3.36 15.07
N ARG A 25 36.53 2.92 15.72
CA ARG A 25 36.46 2.14 16.98
C ARG A 25 35.71 2.83 18.12
N GLN A 26 35.70 4.17 18.15
CA GLN A 26 35.01 4.97 19.17
C GLN A 26 33.75 5.67 18.63
N ARG A 27 33.18 5.18 17.53
CA ARG A 27 31.98 5.73 16.88
C ARG A 27 30.80 4.74 17.01
N PRO A 28 30.21 4.59 18.21
CA PRO A 28 29.07 3.67 18.40
C PRO A 28 27.84 4.10 17.58
N ASP A 29 27.72 5.39 17.24
CA ASP A 29 26.70 5.95 16.36
C ASP A 29 26.71 5.29 14.97
N VAL A 30 27.89 5.08 14.39
CA VAL A 30 28.10 4.45 13.06
C VAL A 30 27.64 2.99 13.08
N PHE A 31 28.00 2.25 14.13
CA PHE A 31 27.58 0.85 14.26
C PHE A 31 26.07 0.73 14.52
N HIS A 32 25.49 1.62 15.34
CA HIS A 32 24.03 1.66 15.53
C HIS A 32 23.29 1.95 14.23
N GLU A 33 23.84 2.79 13.35
CA GLU A 33 23.22 3.06 12.05
C GLU A 33 23.28 1.84 11.12
N LEU A 34 24.44 1.17 11.02
CA LEU A 34 24.57 -0.10 10.28
C LEU A 34 23.63 -1.19 10.82
N GLU A 35 23.53 -1.33 12.14
CA GLU A 35 22.61 -2.27 12.78
C GLU A 35 21.15 -1.93 12.48
N ARG A 36 20.77 -0.64 12.46
CA ARG A 36 19.42 -0.20 12.06
C ARG A 36 19.11 -0.55 10.60
N ILE A 37 20.08 -0.42 9.68
CA ILE A 37 19.91 -0.84 8.28
C ILE A 37 19.61 -2.34 8.22
N GLY A 38 20.30 -3.16 9.02
CA GLY A 38 20.05 -4.60 9.09
C GLY A 38 18.72 -4.95 9.74
N ALA A 39 18.40 -4.32 10.88
CA ALA A 39 17.14 -4.53 11.60
C ALA A 39 15.93 -4.23 10.73
N ARG A 40 16.05 -3.24 9.83
CA ARG A 40 15.00 -2.85 8.88
C ARG A 40 14.49 -3.99 8.00
N LEU A 41 15.33 -4.97 7.67
CA LEU A 41 14.94 -6.14 6.87
C LEU A 41 13.92 -7.04 7.59
N ASN A 42 13.91 -7.01 8.92
CA ASN A 42 13.01 -7.83 9.75
C ASN A 42 11.77 -7.06 10.22
N GLU A 43 11.72 -5.75 9.99
CA GLU A 43 10.55 -4.94 10.31
C GLU A 43 9.41 -5.15 9.29
N PRO A 44 8.16 -4.85 9.69
CA PRO A 44 7.04 -4.72 8.76
C PRO A 44 7.32 -3.71 7.64
N ILE A 45 6.67 -3.93 6.49
CA ILE A 45 6.76 -2.99 5.36
C ILE A 45 6.16 -1.64 5.75
N ARG A 46 6.81 -0.53 5.39
CA ARG A 46 6.32 0.83 5.64
C ARG A 46 5.57 1.34 4.43
N ILE A 47 4.26 1.53 4.58
CA ILE A 47 3.36 2.02 3.53
C ILE A 47 2.90 3.42 3.91
N ALA A 48 3.27 4.43 3.11
CA ALA A 48 2.80 5.79 3.32
C ALA A 48 1.51 6.09 2.54
N LEU A 49 0.55 6.74 3.20
CA LEU A 49 -0.63 7.30 2.58
C LEU A 49 -0.35 8.75 2.21
N ALA A 50 -0.36 9.05 0.92
CA ALA A 50 -0.04 10.36 0.37
C ALA A 50 -1.20 10.90 -0.48
N GLY A 51 -1.27 12.22 -0.67
CA GLY A 51 -2.31 12.84 -1.48
C GLY A 51 -2.69 14.22 -0.97
N THR A 52 -3.51 14.92 -1.75
CA THR A 52 -3.92 16.30 -1.48
C THR A 52 -4.66 16.44 -0.14
N LEU A 53 -4.74 17.68 0.38
CA LEU A 53 -5.48 17.96 1.61
C LEU A 53 -6.96 17.55 1.45
N LYS A 54 -7.55 16.96 2.48
CA LYS A 54 -8.93 16.42 2.47
C LYS A 54 -9.19 15.30 1.45
N ALA A 55 -8.15 14.65 0.89
CA ALA A 55 -8.31 13.47 0.04
C ALA A 55 -8.89 12.23 0.79
N GLY A 56 -9.04 12.28 2.13
CA GLY A 56 -9.57 11.17 2.92
C GLY A 56 -8.52 10.17 3.40
N LYS A 57 -7.25 10.63 3.58
CA LYS A 57 -6.13 9.78 4.05
C LYS A 57 -6.40 9.16 5.42
N SER A 58 -6.69 9.98 6.43
CA SER A 58 -6.97 9.52 7.79
C SER A 58 -8.23 8.64 7.86
N THR A 59 -9.26 8.95 7.06
CA THR A 59 -10.43 8.06 6.92
C THR A 59 -10.03 6.70 6.33
N LEU A 60 -9.12 6.67 5.34
CA LEU A 60 -8.60 5.43 4.78
C LEU A 60 -7.69 4.68 5.76
N VAL A 61 -6.91 5.38 6.61
CA VAL A 61 -6.18 4.75 7.73
C VAL A 61 -7.16 4.00 8.63
N ASN A 62 -8.21 4.68 9.10
CA ASN A 62 -9.19 4.07 10.00
C ASN A 62 -9.90 2.90 9.32
N ALA A 63 -10.20 3.01 8.03
CA ALA A 63 -10.77 1.91 7.27
C ALA A 63 -9.79 0.73 7.08
N LEU A 64 -8.48 0.97 6.88
CA LEU A 64 -7.47 -0.08 6.76
C LEU A 64 -7.16 -0.76 8.09
N VAL A 65 -7.11 0.00 9.18
CA VAL A 65 -6.89 -0.52 10.55
C VAL A 65 -8.15 -1.15 11.12
N GLY A 66 -9.32 -0.62 10.78
CA GLY A 66 -10.63 -1.05 11.28
C GLY A 66 -11.06 -0.46 12.59
N ASP A 67 -10.42 0.63 12.97
CA ASP A 67 -10.65 1.30 14.22
C ASP A 67 -10.50 2.79 13.99
N ASP A 68 -11.22 3.60 14.77
CA ASP A 68 -11.29 5.04 14.57
C ASP A 68 -10.13 5.72 15.29
N ILE A 69 -8.90 5.53 14.79
CA ILE A 69 -7.67 5.90 15.52
C ILE A 69 -6.92 7.12 14.97
N ALA A 70 -7.09 7.41 13.68
CA ALA A 70 -6.48 8.55 13.01
C ALA A 70 -7.50 9.70 13.01
N PRO A 71 -7.17 10.86 13.60
CA PRO A 71 -8.10 11.98 13.64
C PRO A 71 -8.46 12.46 12.23
N THR A 72 -9.75 12.48 11.90
CA THR A 72 -10.26 12.91 10.58
C THR A 72 -10.47 14.41 10.47
N ASP A 73 -10.62 15.10 11.60
CA ASP A 73 -10.80 16.56 11.63
C ASP A 73 -9.47 17.31 11.44
N ALA A 74 -9.46 18.09 10.36
CA ALA A 74 -8.29 18.57 9.64
C ALA A 74 -7.51 19.71 10.32
N THR A 75 -7.65 19.96 11.62
CA THR A 75 -7.14 21.19 12.24
C THR A 75 -5.76 21.06 12.88
N GLU A 76 -5.37 19.90 13.46
CA GLU A 76 -4.07 19.78 14.15
C GLU A 76 -3.28 18.48 13.91
N ALA A 77 -3.88 17.30 14.02
CA ALA A 77 -3.16 16.02 13.93
C ALA A 77 -2.57 15.75 12.53
N THR A 78 -3.28 16.17 11.48
CA THR A 78 -2.82 16.05 10.08
C THR A 78 -1.61 16.94 9.75
N ARG A 79 -1.04 17.69 10.71
CA ARG A 79 0.19 18.47 10.53
C ARG A 79 1.46 17.69 10.92
N ILE A 80 1.31 16.56 11.61
CA ILE A 80 2.41 15.72 12.05
C ILE A 80 2.31 14.36 11.34
N VAL A 81 3.42 13.91 10.76
CA VAL A 81 3.51 12.56 10.19
C VAL A 81 3.24 11.55 11.31
N THR A 82 2.33 10.62 11.10
CA THR A 82 1.90 9.67 12.14
C THR A 82 2.12 8.24 11.66
N TRP A 83 2.84 7.44 12.45
CA TRP A 83 3.22 6.08 12.15
C TRP A 83 2.36 5.14 12.99
N PHE A 84 1.54 4.33 12.33
CA PHE A 84 0.70 3.32 12.95
C PHE A 84 1.38 1.97 12.83
N ARG A 85 1.73 1.37 13.97
CA ARG A 85 2.40 0.07 14.05
C ARG A 85 1.68 -0.85 15.03
N HIS A 86 1.90 -2.15 14.86
CA HIS A 86 1.35 -3.12 15.79
C HIS A 86 2.02 -2.97 17.16
N GLY A 87 1.19 -2.94 18.20
CA GLY A 87 1.64 -3.06 19.58
C GLY A 87 0.54 -3.69 20.43
N PRO A 88 0.90 -4.44 21.49
CA PRO A 88 -0.07 -5.18 22.31
C PRO A 88 -1.00 -4.27 23.11
N THR A 89 -0.60 -3.01 23.31
CA THR A 89 -1.35 -2.01 24.09
C THR A 89 -1.36 -0.67 23.35
N PRO A 90 -2.51 0.03 23.29
CA PRO A 90 -2.58 1.39 22.79
C PRO A 90 -1.55 2.33 23.44
N LYS A 91 -0.70 2.94 22.62
CA LYS A 91 0.30 3.90 23.10
C LYS A 91 0.66 4.90 22.00
N VAL A 92 0.78 6.17 22.36
CA VAL A 92 1.19 7.23 21.43
C VAL A 92 2.43 7.92 21.99
N THR A 93 3.49 7.97 21.18
CA THR A 93 4.75 8.61 21.53
C THR A 93 5.09 9.67 20.49
N ALA A 94 5.30 10.91 20.92
CA ALA A 94 5.87 11.94 20.05
C ALA A 94 7.39 11.78 20.00
N ILE A 95 7.91 11.63 18.78
CA ILE A 95 9.33 11.61 18.49
C ILE A 95 9.73 13.02 18.05
N HIS A 96 10.52 13.70 18.86
CA HIS A 96 11.01 15.05 18.59
C HIS A 96 12.21 15.03 17.64
N GLN A 97 12.46 16.17 17.00
CA GLN A 97 13.73 16.39 16.30
C GLN A 97 14.90 16.13 17.27
N GLY A 98 15.93 15.42 16.82
CA GLY A 98 17.03 14.97 17.68
C GLY A 98 16.75 13.70 18.51
N GLY A 99 15.56 13.10 18.38
CA GLY A 99 15.27 11.75 18.90
C GLY A 99 14.70 11.69 20.32
N ARG A 100 14.51 12.82 21.00
CA ARG A 100 13.80 12.88 22.29
C ARG A 100 12.38 12.31 22.14
N ARG A 101 11.90 11.59 23.15
CA ARG A 101 10.57 10.97 23.17
C ARG A 101 9.70 11.57 24.27
N SER A 102 8.42 11.79 24.00
CA SER A 102 7.43 12.16 25.02
C SER A 102 6.12 11.40 24.82
N ASN A 103 5.49 10.99 25.92
CA ASN A 103 4.17 10.36 25.87
C ASN A 103 3.10 11.35 25.41
N VAL A 104 2.14 10.88 24.62
CA VAL A 104 0.97 11.66 24.18
C VAL A 104 -0.28 10.96 24.70
N PRO A 105 -1.07 11.62 25.56
CA PRO A 105 -2.29 11.02 26.07
C PRO A 105 -3.30 10.73 24.95
N ILE A 106 -3.90 9.54 25.02
CA ILE A 106 -5.05 9.16 24.20
C ILE A 106 -6.31 9.69 24.89
N THR A 107 -7.19 10.31 24.13
CA THR A 107 -8.44 10.91 24.63
C THR A 107 -9.62 10.41 23.81
N HIS A 108 -10.81 10.45 24.42
CA HIS A 108 -12.07 10.12 23.76
C HIS A 108 -12.96 11.36 23.74
N ARG A 109 -12.94 12.12 22.64
CA ARG A 109 -13.87 13.23 22.37
C ARG A 109 -14.50 12.97 21.02
N ASP A 110 -15.73 12.49 21.02
CA ASP A 110 -16.48 12.13 19.81
C ASP A 110 -15.77 11.11 18.88
N GLY A 111 -14.88 10.30 19.46
CA GLY A 111 -13.95 9.42 18.75
C GLY A 111 -12.61 9.34 19.50
N LEU A 112 -11.68 8.51 19.02
CA LEU A 112 -10.33 8.49 19.57
C LEU A 112 -9.52 9.66 19.02
N SER A 113 -8.84 10.39 19.90
CA SER A 113 -8.01 11.54 19.54
C SER A 113 -6.76 11.63 20.40
N PHE A 114 -5.76 12.36 19.92
CA PHE A 114 -4.49 12.55 20.61
C PHE A 114 -4.44 13.93 21.26
N ASP A 115 -4.04 14.01 22.52
CA ASP A 115 -3.87 15.29 23.19
C ASP A 115 -2.56 15.95 22.77
N LEU A 116 -2.64 16.78 21.71
CA LEU A 116 -1.49 17.49 21.14
C LEU A 116 -1.24 18.86 21.77
N ARG A 117 -2.03 19.30 22.76
CA ARG A 117 -2.00 20.67 23.31
C ARG A 117 -0.62 21.09 23.85
N ASN A 118 0.15 20.12 24.35
CA ASN A 118 1.49 20.34 24.92
C ASN A 118 2.62 20.05 23.92
N LEU A 119 2.32 19.86 22.64
CA LEU A 119 3.31 19.60 21.60
C LEU A 119 3.41 20.80 20.66
N ASN A 120 4.63 21.24 20.42
CA ASN A 120 4.92 22.10 19.28
C ASN A 120 5.08 21.22 18.02
N PRO A 121 4.18 21.26 17.04
CA PRO A 121 4.27 20.41 15.85
C PRO A 121 5.60 20.59 15.10
N VAL A 122 6.20 21.78 15.16
CA VAL A 122 7.48 22.09 14.51
C VAL A 122 8.63 21.24 15.09
N GLU A 123 8.64 21.04 16.40
CA GLU A 123 9.65 20.25 17.12
C GLU A 123 9.42 18.74 17.03
N VAL A 124 8.20 18.31 16.68
CA VAL A 124 7.88 16.90 16.52
C VAL A 124 8.22 16.44 15.10
N ALA A 125 9.08 15.42 15.01
CA ALA A 125 9.44 14.76 13.76
C ALA A 125 8.30 13.85 13.29
N HIS A 126 7.75 13.02 14.18
CA HIS A 126 6.56 12.20 13.92
C HIS A 126 5.91 11.73 15.22
N LEU A 127 4.66 11.30 15.11
CA LEU A 127 3.99 10.50 16.14
C LEU A 127 4.18 9.01 15.83
N ASP A 128 4.41 8.23 16.87
CA ASP A 128 4.50 6.78 16.85
C ASP A 128 3.32 6.20 17.65
N VAL A 129 2.39 5.58 16.94
CA VAL A 129 1.13 5.02 17.44
C VAL A 129 1.22 3.51 17.40
N GLU A 130 1.30 2.90 18.58
CA GLU A 130 1.20 1.46 18.78
C GLU A 130 -0.27 1.09 19.01
N TRP A 131 -0.82 0.19 18.18
CA TRP A 131 -2.23 -0.22 18.26
C TRP A 131 -2.38 -1.74 18.09
N PRO A 132 -3.29 -2.40 18.84
CA PRO A 132 -3.49 -3.86 18.77
C PRO A 132 -4.35 -4.28 17.57
N ALA A 133 -4.00 -3.82 16.37
CA ALA A 133 -4.64 -4.24 15.13
C ALA A 133 -3.83 -5.32 14.42
N GLN A 134 -4.50 -6.37 13.94
CA GLN A 134 -3.86 -7.48 13.22
C GLN A 134 -3.25 -7.01 11.90
N GLU A 135 -3.90 -6.08 11.22
CA GLU A 135 -3.47 -5.48 9.96
C GLU A 135 -2.10 -4.80 10.06
N LEU A 136 -1.75 -4.31 11.25
CA LEU A 136 -0.46 -3.64 11.49
C LEU A 136 0.70 -4.63 11.77
N THR A 137 0.41 -5.93 11.86
CA THR A 137 1.44 -6.95 12.15
C THR A 137 2.40 -7.10 10.97
N GLN A 138 1.88 -6.96 9.75
CA GLN A 138 2.65 -7.16 8.52
C GLN A 138 3.04 -5.83 7.85
N ALA A 139 2.41 -4.71 8.24
CA ALA A 139 2.70 -3.39 7.71
C ALA A 139 2.66 -2.29 8.79
N THR A 140 3.53 -1.30 8.64
CA THR A 140 3.43 0.00 9.32
C THR A 140 2.76 0.98 8.36
N ILE A 141 1.62 1.55 8.75
CA ILE A 141 0.91 2.55 7.95
C ILE A 141 1.36 3.94 8.38
N ILE A 142 1.77 4.77 7.44
CA ILE A 142 2.25 6.13 7.72
C ILE A 142 1.26 7.13 7.13
N ASP A 143 0.51 7.81 7.99
CA ASP A 143 -0.33 8.93 7.56
C ASP A 143 0.52 10.19 7.40
N THR A 144 0.37 10.84 6.26
CA THR A 144 1.15 12.03 5.93
C THR A 144 0.26 13.27 5.90
N PRO A 145 0.77 14.44 6.31
CA PRO A 145 0.11 15.70 6.04
C PRO A 145 -0.23 15.86 4.55
N GLY A 146 -1.33 16.54 4.23
CA GLY A 146 -1.70 16.76 2.83
C GLY A 146 -0.58 17.46 2.04
N THR A 147 -0.24 16.93 0.86
CA THR A 147 0.82 17.50 -0.02
C THR A 147 0.49 18.92 -0.51
N SER A 148 -0.80 19.28 -0.50
CA SER A 148 -1.34 20.61 -0.86
C SER A 148 -1.90 21.37 0.36
N SER A 149 -1.30 21.18 1.54
CA SER A 149 -1.79 21.81 2.78
C SER A 149 -1.76 23.34 2.71
N LEU A 150 -2.60 23.99 3.53
CA LEU A 150 -2.69 25.46 3.66
C LEU A 150 -1.38 26.11 4.15
N THR A 151 -0.47 25.33 4.73
CA THR A 151 0.83 25.79 5.24
C THR A 151 1.98 25.11 4.50
N ARG A 152 2.96 25.89 4.00
CA ARG A 152 4.16 25.38 3.32
C ARG A 152 4.90 24.29 4.12
N ASP A 153 4.99 24.45 5.44
CA ASP A 153 5.72 23.54 6.33
C ASP A 153 5.16 22.10 6.32
N ALA A 154 3.84 21.94 6.19
CA ALA A 154 3.20 20.62 6.18
C ALA A 154 3.46 19.89 4.84
N SER A 155 3.37 20.61 3.73
CA SER A 155 3.74 20.08 2.41
C SER A 155 5.21 19.67 2.35
N GLU A 156 6.10 20.48 2.93
CA GLU A 156 7.53 20.18 2.96
C GLU A 156 7.85 18.94 3.78
N ARG A 157 7.14 18.69 4.90
CA ARG A 157 7.28 17.46 5.70
C ARG A 157 6.92 16.21 4.90
N THR A 158 5.81 16.24 4.18
CA THR A 158 5.40 15.12 3.34
C THR A 158 6.41 14.88 2.21
N LEU A 159 6.93 15.94 1.59
CA LEU A 159 8.00 15.82 0.60
C LEU A 159 9.30 15.28 1.21
N ARG A 160 9.73 15.74 2.39
CA ARG A 160 10.93 15.22 3.07
C ARG A 160 10.79 13.75 3.47
N LEU A 161 9.57 13.26 3.72
CA LEU A 161 9.33 11.84 3.99
C LEU A 161 9.36 11.00 2.70
N LEU A 162 8.65 11.44 1.66
CA LEU A 162 8.43 10.67 0.43
C LEU A 162 9.57 10.82 -0.58
N VAL A 163 10.19 11.99 -0.62
CA VAL A 163 11.31 12.37 -1.50
C VAL A 163 12.40 13.08 -0.67
N PRO A 164 13.05 12.35 0.26
CA PRO A 164 14.07 12.93 1.13
C PRO A 164 15.27 13.45 0.32
N PRO A 165 15.87 14.58 0.73
CA PRO A 165 16.96 15.24 -0.01
C PRO A 165 18.26 14.43 -0.06
N ASP A 166 18.43 13.47 0.85
CA ASP A 166 19.58 12.56 0.88
C ASP A 166 19.42 11.36 -0.08
N GLY A 167 18.26 11.23 -0.75
CA GLY A 167 17.96 10.15 -1.68
C GLY A 167 17.68 8.80 -1.04
N VAL A 168 17.56 8.72 0.30
CA VAL A 168 17.35 7.46 1.02
C VAL A 168 15.86 7.24 1.31
N PRO A 169 15.19 6.22 0.77
CA PRO A 169 13.76 6.01 1.01
C PRO A 169 13.43 5.86 2.51
N ARG A 170 12.45 6.62 3.02
CA ARG A 170 11.94 6.46 4.40
C ARG A 170 10.78 5.46 4.49
N VAL A 171 10.19 5.17 3.33
CA VAL A 171 9.00 4.34 3.12
C VAL A 171 9.35 3.30 2.06
N ASP A 172 8.74 2.12 2.13
CA ASP A 172 8.96 1.05 1.14
C ASP A 172 7.89 1.05 0.06
N ALA A 173 6.74 1.67 0.34
CA ALA A 173 5.62 1.78 -0.58
C ALA A 173 4.75 3.01 -0.25
N VAL A 174 3.95 3.43 -1.22
CA VAL A 174 3.07 4.59 -1.19
C VAL A 174 1.71 4.22 -1.76
N VAL A 175 0.66 4.52 -1.01
CA VAL A 175 -0.72 4.54 -1.49
C VAL A 175 -1.10 5.99 -1.69
N PHE A 176 -1.24 6.39 -2.96
CA PHE A 176 -1.48 7.78 -3.34
C PHE A 176 -2.95 8.02 -3.64
N LEU A 177 -3.61 8.85 -2.83
CA LEU A 177 -5.00 9.23 -2.98
C LEU A 177 -5.12 10.41 -3.93
N LEU A 178 -5.90 10.21 -4.99
CA LEU A 178 -6.24 11.20 -6.00
C LEU A 178 -7.76 11.37 -6.11
N ARG A 179 -8.21 12.58 -6.40
CA ARG A 179 -9.60 12.87 -6.83
C ARG A 179 -9.63 13.17 -8.33
N THR A 180 -8.61 13.88 -8.78
CA THR A 180 -8.31 14.14 -10.17
C THR A 180 -6.83 13.85 -10.42
N LEU A 181 -6.47 13.58 -11.66
CA LEU A 181 -5.08 13.41 -12.05
C LEU A 181 -4.58 14.70 -12.70
N ASN A 182 -3.58 15.36 -12.09
CA ASN A 182 -2.97 16.57 -12.64
C ASN A 182 -1.46 16.37 -12.87
N ALA A 183 -0.84 17.31 -13.59
CA ALA A 183 0.59 17.23 -13.92
C ALA A 183 1.52 17.27 -12.70
N ALA A 184 1.12 17.97 -11.62
CA ALA A 184 1.91 18.05 -10.39
C ALA A 184 1.92 16.70 -9.64
N ASP A 185 0.78 16.03 -9.57
CA ASP A 185 0.67 14.68 -8.99
C ASP A 185 1.52 13.68 -9.78
N ILE A 186 1.46 13.72 -11.12
CA ILE A 186 2.30 12.89 -11.99
C ILE A 186 3.79 13.16 -11.74
N ALA A 187 4.20 14.42 -11.63
CA ALA A 187 5.59 14.78 -11.37
C ALA A 187 6.09 14.27 -10.00
N LEU A 188 5.28 14.46 -8.95
CA LEU A 188 5.59 13.96 -7.61
C LEU A 188 5.68 12.42 -7.59
N LEU A 189 4.72 11.74 -8.21
CA LEU A 189 4.72 10.28 -8.27
C LEU A 189 5.92 9.74 -9.07
N LYS A 190 6.41 10.44 -10.11
CA LYS A 190 7.67 10.09 -10.80
C LYS A 190 8.87 10.17 -9.85
N GLN A 191 8.96 11.22 -9.05
CA GLN A 191 10.05 11.41 -8.08
C GLN A 191 10.04 10.30 -7.02
N ILE A 192 8.86 10.01 -6.44
CA ILE A 192 8.68 8.92 -5.47
C ILE A 192 9.04 7.58 -6.11
N GLY A 193 8.58 7.34 -7.34
CA GLY A 193 8.80 6.09 -8.06
C GLY A 193 10.29 5.79 -8.30
N GLY A 194 11.08 6.82 -8.60
CA GLY A 194 12.52 6.69 -8.77
C GLY A 194 13.28 6.34 -7.48
N LEU A 195 12.75 6.70 -6.31
CA LEU A 195 13.36 6.38 -5.02
C LEU A 195 12.93 5.01 -4.49
N VAL A 196 11.63 4.69 -4.58
CA VAL A 196 11.08 3.46 -4.00
C VAL A 196 11.31 2.23 -4.89
N GLY A 197 11.43 2.40 -6.21
CA GLY A 197 11.65 1.30 -7.16
C GLY A 197 12.87 1.46 -8.07
N GLY A 198 13.75 2.43 -7.79
CA GLY A 198 14.98 2.68 -8.56
C GLY A 198 14.75 3.10 -10.02
N SER A 199 15.79 2.93 -10.84
CA SER A 199 15.75 3.17 -12.30
C SER A 199 14.80 2.24 -13.06
N ALA A 200 14.31 1.18 -12.41
CA ALA A 200 13.32 0.26 -12.97
C ALA A 200 11.89 0.84 -12.95
N GLY A 201 11.58 1.85 -12.14
CA GLY A 201 10.30 2.59 -12.09
C GLY A 201 9.45 2.34 -10.85
N ALA A 202 8.23 2.91 -10.82
CA ALA A 202 7.43 3.13 -9.60
C ALA A 202 6.75 1.88 -9.02
N LEU A 203 7.55 1.02 -8.40
CA LEU A 203 7.13 -0.33 -7.99
C LEU A 203 6.51 -0.39 -6.59
N GLY A 204 6.58 0.70 -5.85
CA GLY A 204 5.90 0.88 -4.57
C GLY A 204 4.82 1.95 -4.64
N ILE A 205 4.08 2.11 -5.75
CA ILE A 205 2.99 3.09 -5.83
C ILE A 205 1.68 2.42 -6.27
N ILE A 206 0.67 2.52 -5.41
CA ILE A 206 -0.74 2.22 -5.72
C ILE A 206 -1.53 3.52 -5.72
N GLY A 207 -2.34 3.74 -6.76
CA GLY A 207 -3.26 4.85 -6.82
C GLY A 207 -4.60 4.49 -6.17
N VAL A 208 -5.21 5.45 -5.49
CA VAL A 208 -6.57 5.34 -4.96
C VAL A 208 -7.38 6.49 -5.50
N ALA A 209 -8.41 6.19 -6.30
CA ALA A 209 -9.43 7.16 -6.65
C ALA A 209 -10.34 7.34 -5.41
N SER A 210 -9.95 8.32 -4.60
CA SER A 210 -10.56 8.62 -3.30
C SER A 210 -11.92 9.29 -3.43
N ARG A 211 -12.78 9.14 -2.40
CA ARG A 211 -14.16 9.66 -2.40
C ARG A 211 -14.93 9.21 -3.64
N ALA A 212 -14.74 7.95 -4.02
CA ALA A 212 -15.37 7.36 -5.20
C ALA A 212 -16.90 7.45 -5.14
N ASP A 213 -17.47 7.48 -3.93
CA ASP A 213 -18.89 7.71 -3.67
C ASP A 213 -19.39 9.10 -4.06
N GLU A 214 -18.54 10.11 -4.24
CA GLU A 214 -18.96 11.44 -4.70
C GLU A 214 -19.10 11.50 -6.23
N ILE A 215 -18.53 10.52 -6.96
CA ILE A 215 -18.59 10.47 -8.43
C ILE A 215 -20.02 10.25 -8.89
N GLY A 216 -20.47 11.03 -9.88
CA GLY A 216 -21.87 10.96 -10.34
C GLY A 216 -22.88 11.50 -9.32
N ALA A 217 -22.46 12.37 -8.39
CA ALA A 217 -23.29 12.97 -7.35
C ALA A 217 -23.87 11.97 -6.32
N GLY A 218 -23.11 10.93 -5.98
CA GLY A 218 -23.48 9.98 -4.93
C GLY A 218 -24.68 9.11 -5.22
N ARG A 219 -24.97 8.88 -6.51
CA ARG A 219 -25.95 7.90 -6.95
C ARG A 219 -25.51 6.48 -6.59
N ILE A 220 -26.44 5.54 -6.61
CA ILE A 220 -26.19 4.12 -6.26
C ILE A 220 -25.12 3.48 -7.17
N ASP A 221 -24.98 3.96 -8.40
CA ASP A 221 -23.99 3.54 -9.39
C ASP A 221 -22.66 4.33 -9.34
N ALA A 222 -22.45 5.18 -8.32
CA ALA A 222 -21.25 6.01 -8.17
C ALA A 222 -19.95 5.18 -8.24
N MET A 223 -19.92 4.02 -7.58
CA MET A 223 -18.74 3.13 -7.57
C MET A 223 -18.46 2.47 -8.93
N LEU A 224 -19.50 2.22 -9.74
CA LEU A 224 -19.32 1.72 -11.11
C LEU A 224 -18.69 2.81 -11.98
N SER A 225 -19.23 4.04 -11.90
CA SER A 225 -18.66 5.21 -12.57
C SER A 225 -17.22 5.47 -12.13
N ALA A 226 -16.95 5.36 -10.82
CA ALA A 226 -15.62 5.51 -10.25
C ALA A 226 -14.63 4.45 -10.78
N SER A 227 -15.11 3.23 -11.00
CA SER A 227 -14.30 2.14 -11.57
C SER A 227 -13.86 2.45 -13.01
N GLU A 228 -14.73 3.07 -13.81
CA GLU A 228 -14.36 3.53 -15.15
C GLU A 228 -13.31 4.65 -15.12
N VAL A 229 -13.47 5.62 -14.22
CA VAL A 229 -12.49 6.70 -14.01
C VAL A 229 -11.14 6.12 -13.55
N ALA A 230 -11.14 5.18 -12.61
CA ALA A 230 -9.95 4.52 -12.11
C ALA A 230 -9.22 3.73 -13.22
N LYS A 231 -9.95 3.07 -14.12
CA LYS A 231 -9.37 2.41 -15.30
C LYS A 231 -8.67 3.42 -16.24
N ARG A 232 -9.25 4.60 -16.45
CA ARG A 232 -8.62 5.67 -17.25
C ARG A 232 -7.33 6.17 -16.59
N PHE A 233 -7.37 6.51 -15.31
CA PHE A 233 -6.17 6.93 -14.56
C PHE A 233 -5.08 5.85 -14.56
N THR A 234 -5.46 4.58 -14.42
CA THR A 234 -4.54 3.45 -14.53
C THR A 234 -3.86 3.40 -15.90
N SER A 235 -4.61 3.63 -16.99
CA SER A 235 -4.04 3.65 -18.34
C SER A 235 -3.01 4.79 -18.52
N GLU A 236 -3.37 6.00 -18.10
CA GLU A 236 -2.51 7.20 -18.20
C GLU A 236 -1.23 7.07 -17.36
N MET A 237 -1.35 6.60 -16.12
CA MET A 237 -0.20 6.39 -15.24
C MET A 237 0.68 5.22 -15.68
N ASN A 238 0.10 4.19 -16.31
CA ASN A 238 0.87 3.08 -16.88
C ASN A 238 1.72 3.52 -18.07
N GLN A 239 1.22 4.42 -18.92
CA GLN A 239 2.00 4.98 -20.05
C GLN A 239 3.25 5.73 -19.56
N THR A 240 3.17 6.32 -18.37
CA THR A 240 4.27 7.07 -17.76
C THR A 240 5.14 6.22 -16.82
N GLY A 241 4.77 4.95 -16.57
CA GLY A 241 5.51 4.02 -15.71
C GLY A 241 5.41 4.30 -14.20
N ILE A 242 4.40 5.06 -13.78
CA ILE A 242 4.30 5.69 -12.46
C ILE A 242 3.45 4.90 -11.46
N CYS A 243 2.40 4.24 -11.93
CA CYS A 243 1.46 3.58 -11.04
C CYS A 243 0.93 2.34 -11.72
N GLN A 244 0.87 1.26 -10.95
CA GLN A 244 0.52 -0.06 -11.45
C GLN A 244 -0.99 -0.27 -11.53
N ALA A 245 -1.74 0.29 -10.58
CA ALA A 245 -3.18 0.18 -10.50
C ALA A 245 -3.77 1.37 -9.75
N VAL A 246 -4.93 1.83 -10.18
CA VAL A 246 -5.76 2.78 -9.44
C VAL A 246 -7.03 2.07 -8.99
N VAL A 247 -7.30 2.07 -7.69
CA VAL A 247 -8.49 1.43 -7.10
C VAL A 247 -9.49 2.50 -6.65
N PRO A 248 -10.76 2.44 -7.06
CA PRO A 248 -11.79 3.34 -6.53
C PRO A 248 -12.14 2.95 -5.10
N VAL A 249 -12.11 3.91 -4.18
CA VAL A 249 -12.42 3.65 -2.76
C VAL A 249 -13.32 4.74 -2.19
N SER A 250 -14.41 4.31 -1.56
CA SER A 250 -15.18 5.12 -0.62
C SER A 250 -14.69 4.85 0.80
N GLY A 251 -13.77 5.69 1.27
CA GLY A 251 -13.17 5.54 2.59
C GLY A 251 -14.20 5.63 3.73
N LEU A 252 -15.19 6.51 3.59
CA LEU A 252 -16.25 6.67 4.58
C LEU A 252 -17.14 5.43 4.64
N LEU A 253 -17.54 4.89 3.49
CA LEU A 253 -18.33 3.65 3.45
C LEU A 253 -17.56 2.47 4.05
N ALA A 254 -16.27 2.35 3.72
CA ALA A 254 -15.40 1.31 4.25
C ALA A 254 -15.24 1.40 5.78
N MET A 255 -15.00 2.61 6.29
CA MET A 255 -14.87 2.85 7.72
C MET A 255 -16.16 2.49 8.46
N THR A 256 -17.30 2.94 7.94
CA THR A 256 -18.60 2.69 8.54
C THR A 256 -19.00 1.23 8.48
N ALA A 257 -18.67 0.52 7.41
CA ALA A 257 -18.85 -0.93 7.32
C ALA A 257 -18.10 -1.67 8.44
N ARG A 258 -16.85 -1.29 8.71
CA ARG A 258 -16.02 -1.93 9.75
C ARG A 258 -16.44 -1.60 11.18
N THR A 259 -17.08 -0.45 11.37
CA THR A 259 -17.42 0.08 12.69
C THR A 259 -18.95 0.19 12.90
N LEU A 260 -19.73 -0.54 12.10
CA LEU A 260 -21.19 -0.50 12.11
C LEU A 260 -21.75 -0.91 13.48
N ARG A 261 -22.64 -0.09 14.04
CA ARG A 261 -23.29 -0.37 15.32
C ARG A 261 -24.69 -0.92 15.13
N GLN A 262 -25.15 -1.74 16.09
CA GLN A 262 -26.49 -2.33 16.05
C GLN A 262 -27.60 -1.27 16.02
N SER A 263 -27.43 -0.15 16.74
CA SER A 263 -28.39 0.96 16.74
C SER A 263 -28.58 1.58 15.35
N GLU A 264 -27.51 1.65 14.56
CA GLU A 264 -27.51 2.23 13.22
C GLU A 264 -28.16 1.28 12.22
N PHE A 265 -27.85 -0.01 12.32
CA PHE A 265 -28.54 -1.05 11.56
C PHE A 265 -30.05 -0.99 11.77
N LEU A 266 -30.52 -0.92 13.02
CA LEU A 266 -31.95 -0.84 13.33
C LEU A 266 -32.60 0.45 12.76
N ALA A 267 -31.89 1.58 12.80
CA ALA A 267 -32.37 2.82 12.22
C ALA A 267 -32.47 2.73 10.69
N LEU A 268 -31.47 2.14 10.02
CA LEU A 268 -31.49 1.90 8.57
C LEU A 268 -32.59 0.91 8.17
N GLN A 269 -32.83 -0.13 8.96
CA GLN A 269 -33.92 -1.08 8.76
C GLN A 269 -35.29 -0.40 8.84
N LYS A 270 -35.49 0.48 9.82
CA LYS A 270 -36.73 1.30 9.91
C LYS A 270 -36.92 2.20 8.70
N LEU A 271 -35.84 2.83 8.22
CA LEU A 271 -35.88 3.64 7.00
C LEU A 271 -36.21 2.79 5.77
N ALA A 272 -35.60 1.61 5.63
CA ALA A 272 -35.84 0.72 4.50
C ALA A 272 -37.27 0.16 4.47
N GLY A 273 -37.93 0.02 5.63
CA GLY A 273 -39.34 -0.37 5.75
C GLY A 273 -40.35 0.78 5.64
N SER A 274 -39.91 2.02 5.41
CA SER A 274 -40.80 3.19 5.28
C SER A 274 -41.43 3.31 3.89
N ASP A 275 -42.40 4.21 3.72
CA ASP A 275 -43.00 4.49 2.41
C ASP A 275 -41.93 4.93 1.39
N ALA A 276 -41.89 4.23 0.26
CA ALA A 276 -40.87 4.44 -0.76
C ALA A 276 -40.91 5.86 -1.38
N ALA A 277 -42.09 6.48 -1.50
CA ALA A 277 -42.21 7.82 -2.07
C ALA A 277 -41.75 8.91 -1.09
N GLU A 278 -42.02 8.74 0.21
CA GLU A 278 -41.48 9.60 1.27
C GLU A 278 -39.96 9.48 1.40
N LEU A 279 -39.45 8.24 1.44
CA LEU A 279 -38.02 7.97 1.54
C LEU A 279 -37.25 8.55 0.35
N ASN A 280 -37.72 8.33 -0.88
CA ASN A 280 -37.07 8.87 -2.07
C ASN A 280 -37.05 10.41 -2.06
N ARG A 281 -38.12 11.07 -1.58
CA ARG A 281 -38.15 12.54 -1.45
C ARG A 281 -37.14 13.05 -0.42
N ALA A 282 -37.01 12.36 0.71
CA ALA A 282 -36.05 12.69 1.76
C ALA A 282 -34.59 12.52 1.28
N LEU A 283 -34.31 11.48 0.49
CA LEU A 283 -32.97 11.19 -0.03
C LEU A 283 -32.52 12.11 -1.17
N LEU A 284 -33.34 13.07 -1.64
CA LEU A 284 -32.97 14.00 -2.71
C LEU A 284 -31.86 14.98 -2.30
N SER A 285 -31.78 15.36 -1.03
CA SER A 285 -30.71 16.23 -0.52
C SER A 285 -30.43 15.97 0.96
N VAL A 286 -29.26 16.40 1.41
CA VAL A 286 -28.85 16.37 2.82
C VAL A 286 -29.88 17.09 3.71
N ASP A 287 -30.26 18.31 3.35
CA ASP A 287 -31.18 19.13 4.16
C ASP A 287 -32.55 18.49 4.32
N ARG A 288 -33.05 17.83 3.26
CA ARG A 288 -34.34 17.13 3.29
C ARG A 288 -34.30 15.91 4.19
N PHE A 289 -33.19 15.18 4.17
CA PHE A 289 -33.04 13.97 4.96
C PHE A 289 -33.01 14.28 6.47
N VAL A 290 -32.32 15.34 6.89
CA VAL A 290 -32.19 15.70 8.32
C VAL A 290 -33.31 16.62 8.83
N ARG A 291 -34.25 17.03 7.98
CA ARG A 291 -35.30 18.00 8.31
C ARG A 291 -36.19 17.54 9.49
N PRO A 292 -36.40 18.36 10.55
CA PRO A 292 -37.11 17.93 11.76
C PRO A 292 -38.54 17.40 11.54
N ASP A 293 -39.28 17.96 10.59
CA ASP A 293 -40.66 17.66 10.22
C ASP A 293 -40.81 16.57 9.14
N SER A 294 -39.74 15.81 8.88
CA SER A 294 -39.78 14.68 7.94
C SER A 294 -40.68 13.56 8.46
N PRO A 295 -41.53 12.93 7.61
CA PRO A 295 -42.44 11.85 8.02
C PRO A 295 -41.73 10.51 8.28
N LEU A 296 -40.41 10.45 8.12
CA LEU A 296 -39.62 9.23 8.28
C LEU A 296 -39.68 8.67 9.72
N PRO A 297 -39.67 7.34 9.90
CA PRO A 297 -39.85 6.66 11.19
C PRO A 297 -38.62 6.69 12.12
N VAL A 298 -37.66 7.56 11.84
CA VAL A 298 -36.40 7.74 12.59
C VAL A 298 -36.26 9.22 12.86
N ASP A 299 -35.93 9.63 14.09
CA ASP A 299 -35.83 11.04 14.48
C ASP A 299 -34.69 11.79 13.76
N ALA A 300 -34.78 13.12 13.74
CA ALA A 300 -33.82 13.96 13.00
C ALA A 300 -32.37 13.87 13.51
N ALA A 301 -32.16 13.69 14.81
CA ALA A 301 -30.82 13.57 15.38
C ALA A 301 -30.17 12.24 14.97
N THR A 302 -30.91 11.14 15.03
CA THR A 302 -30.45 9.83 14.53
C THR A 302 -30.18 9.88 13.03
N ARG A 303 -31.03 10.53 12.23
CA ARG A 303 -30.78 10.70 10.78
C ARG A 303 -29.56 11.57 10.50
N ALA A 304 -29.32 12.63 11.26
CA ALA A 304 -28.10 13.44 11.15
C ALA A 304 -26.85 12.61 11.47
N HIS A 305 -26.89 11.79 12.53
CA HIS A 305 -25.79 10.88 12.88
C HIS A 305 -25.52 9.83 11.79
N LEU A 306 -26.58 9.23 11.22
CA LEU A 306 -26.46 8.32 10.09
C LEU A 306 -25.83 9.04 8.88
N LEU A 307 -26.25 10.26 8.59
CA LEU A 307 -25.72 11.02 7.46
C LEU A 307 -24.23 11.34 7.64
N GLU A 308 -23.83 11.73 8.84
CA GLU A 308 -22.43 11.99 9.18
C GLU A 308 -21.56 10.74 8.95
N ARG A 309 -22.01 9.57 9.44
CA ARG A 309 -21.23 8.34 9.35
C ARG A 309 -21.27 7.67 7.99
N PHE A 310 -22.40 7.61 7.33
CA PHE A 310 -22.57 6.86 6.08
C PHE A 310 -22.39 7.73 4.84
N GLY A 311 -22.56 9.04 4.98
CA GLY A 311 -22.85 9.91 3.86
C GLY A 311 -24.16 9.54 3.17
N MET A 312 -24.58 10.37 2.21
CA MET A 312 -25.81 10.10 1.46
C MET A 312 -25.71 8.83 0.61
N PHE A 313 -24.52 8.55 0.06
CA PHE A 313 -24.27 7.34 -0.71
C PHE A 313 -24.41 6.08 0.14
N GLY A 314 -23.77 6.03 1.32
CA GLY A 314 -23.86 4.87 2.21
C GLY A 314 -25.26 4.61 2.72
N ILE A 315 -26.07 5.65 2.98
CA ILE A 315 -27.48 5.50 3.33
C ILE A 315 -28.27 4.84 2.19
N ARG A 316 -28.11 5.35 0.95
CA ARG A 316 -28.80 4.80 -0.23
C ARG A 316 -28.44 3.34 -0.48
N ILE A 317 -27.15 3.00 -0.41
CA ILE A 317 -26.70 1.60 -0.56
C ILE A 317 -27.25 0.73 0.56
N SER A 318 -27.23 1.20 1.81
CA SER A 318 -27.73 0.43 2.94
C SER A 318 -29.22 0.09 2.77
N ILE A 319 -30.03 1.08 2.38
CA ILE A 319 -31.46 0.87 2.10
C ILE A 319 -31.65 -0.14 0.96
N ALA A 320 -30.89 -0.01 -0.13
CA ALA A 320 -30.99 -0.93 -1.26
C ALA A 320 -30.59 -2.37 -0.90
N VAL A 321 -29.54 -2.55 -0.10
CA VAL A 321 -29.06 -3.86 0.37
C VAL A 321 -30.07 -4.50 1.33
N LEU A 322 -30.67 -3.72 2.23
CA LEU A 322 -31.73 -4.19 3.13
C LEU A 322 -32.98 -4.60 2.34
N ALA A 323 -33.37 -3.81 1.33
CA ALA A 323 -34.47 -4.16 0.42
C ALA A 323 -34.19 -5.42 -0.41
N ALA A 324 -32.92 -5.75 -0.66
CA ALA A 324 -32.51 -6.99 -1.32
C ALA A 324 -32.51 -8.23 -0.41
N GLY A 325 -32.84 -8.08 0.89
CA GLY A 325 -33.08 -9.20 1.81
C GLY A 325 -32.01 -9.44 2.87
N VAL A 326 -31.03 -8.54 3.03
CA VAL A 326 -30.07 -8.62 4.15
C VAL A 326 -30.79 -8.38 5.48
N ALA A 327 -30.66 -9.33 6.41
CA ALA A 327 -31.49 -9.38 7.61
C ALA A 327 -30.79 -8.95 8.91
N ASP A 328 -29.45 -8.80 8.91
CA ASP A 328 -28.68 -8.49 10.11
C ASP A 328 -27.55 -7.48 9.85
N ALA A 329 -26.98 -6.95 10.95
CA ALA A 329 -25.94 -5.95 10.92
C ALA A 329 -24.64 -6.47 10.28
N SER A 330 -24.28 -7.74 10.53
CA SER A 330 -23.06 -8.33 9.98
C SER A 330 -23.13 -8.48 8.46
N GLY A 331 -24.27 -8.93 7.93
CA GLY A 331 -24.53 -8.99 6.50
C GLY A 331 -24.51 -7.62 5.85
N LEU A 332 -25.09 -6.60 6.49
CA LEU A 332 -25.04 -5.23 5.98
C LEU A 332 -23.58 -4.73 5.95
N ALA A 333 -22.84 -4.90 7.05
CA ALA A 333 -21.43 -4.52 7.12
C ALA A 333 -20.60 -5.18 6.00
N ASN A 334 -20.78 -6.48 5.76
CA ASN A 334 -20.07 -7.19 4.70
C ASN A 334 -20.39 -6.64 3.30
N GLU A 335 -21.66 -6.38 3.00
CA GLU A 335 -22.08 -5.79 1.72
C GLU A 335 -21.53 -4.38 1.52
N LEU A 336 -21.56 -3.54 2.55
CA LEU A 336 -21.00 -2.19 2.48
C LEU A 336 -19.48 -2.23 2.30
N LEU A 337 -18.80 -3.15 2.99
CA LEU A 337 -17.34 -3.32 2.90
C LEU A 337 -16.92 -3.74 1.49
N GLU A 338 -17.60 -4.73 0.90
CA GLU A 338 -17.32 -5.20 -0.47
C GLU A 338 -17.51 -4.08 -1.50
N ARG A 339 -18.62 -3.32 -1.37
CA ARG A 339 -18.96 -2.21 -2.26
C ARG A 339 -18.10 -0.96 -2.08
N SER A 340 -17.43 -0.82 -0.93
CA SER A 340 -16.57 0.33 -0.65
C SER A 340 -15.28 0.38 -1.49
N GLY A 341 -14.88 -0.75 -2.08
CA GLY A 341 -13.60 -0.91 -2.78
C GLY A 341 -12.40 -1.17 -1.87
N LEU A 342 -12.58 -1.18 -0.55
CA LEU A 342 -11.48 -1.44 0.40
C LEU A 342 -10.92 -2.86 0.27
N VAL A 343 -11.78 -3.87 0.08
CA VAL A 343 -11.35 -5.27 -0.12
C VAL A 343 -10.47 -5.38 -1.35
N ALA A 344 -10.88 -4.76 -2.46
CA ALA A 344 -10.08 -4.68 -3.68
C ALA A 344 -8.74 -3.98 -3.44
N LEU A 345 -8.72 -2.86 -2.71
CA LEU A 345 -7.47 -2.16 -2.37
C LEU A 345 -6.54 -3.04 -1.53
N ARG A 346 -7.05 -3.72 -0.50
CA ARG A 346 -6.27 -4.65 0.33
C ARG A 346 -5.67 -5.77 -0.51
N ASN A 347 -6.45 -6.37 -1.40
CA ASN A 347 -5.96 -7.41 -2.30
C ASN A 347 -4.81 -6.90 -3.18
N VAL A 348 -4.90 -5.67 -3.71
CA VAL A 348 -3.81 -5.06 -4.49
C VAL A 348 -2.58 -4.80 -3.60
N ILE A 349 -2.77 -4.27 -2.39
CA ILE A 349 -1.68 -4.05 -1.41
C ILE A 349 -1.00 -5.38 -1.07
N ASP A 350 -1.75 -6.43 -0.76
CA ASP A 350 -1.20 -7.74 -0.37
C ASP A 350 -0.46 -8.40 -1.55
N GLN A 351 -1.03 -8.35 -2.76
CA GLN A 351 -0.39 -8.90 -3.95
C GLN A 351 0.87 -8.13 -4.36
N GLN A 352 0.86 -6.79 -4.27
CA GLN A 352 1.98 -5.98 -4.72
C GLN A 352 3.05 -5.83 -3.66
N PHE A 353 2.67 -5.64 -2.40
CA PHE A 353 3.58 -5.31 -1.30
C PHE A 353 3.87 -6.51 -0.39
N ALA A 354 2.90 -7.35 -0.02
CA ALA A 354 3.16 -8.45 0.92
C ALA A 354 4.03 -9.56 0.28
N GLN A 355 3.75 -9.96 -0.97
CA GLN A 355 4.59 -10.95 -1.68
C GLN A 355 6.02 -10.47 -1.96
N ARG A 356 6.29 -9.16 -1.83
CA ARG A 356 7.54 -8.52 -2.26
C ARG A 356 8.15 -7.59 -1.22
N SER A 357 7.63 -7.65 0.00
CA SER A 357 8.09 -6.88 1.15
C SER A 357 9.59 -7.04 1.34
N ASP A 358 10.10 -8.27 1.24
CA ASP A 358 11.53 -8.55 1.37
C ASP A 358 12.38 -7.87 0.30
N MET A 359 11.90 -7.79 -0.94
CA MET A 359 12.62 -7.12 -2.02
C MET A 359 12.61 -5.60 -1.86
N LEU A 360 11.45 -5.01 -1.52
CA LEU A 360 11.33 -3.57 -1.28
C LEU A 360 12.20 -3.14 -0.08
N LYS A 361 12.14 -3.89 1.03
CA LYS A 361 13.01 -3.68 2.20
C LYS A 361 14.48 -3.85 1.85
N ALA A 362 14.85 -4.88 1.06
CA ALA A 362 16.22 -5.10 0.61
C ALA A 362 16.73 -3.95 -0.25
N HIS A 363 15.90 -3.43 -1.17
CA HIS A 363 16.24 -2.26 -1.98
C HIS A 363 16.48 -1.03 -1.11
N THR A 364 15.54 -0.71 -0.21
CA THR A 364 15.69 0.40 0.76
C THR A 364 16.98 0.24 1.58
N ALA A 365 17.27 -0.97 2.07
CA ALA A 365 18.48 -1.25 2.84
C ALA A 365 19.76 -1.08 2.02
N LEU A 366 19.80 -1.53 0.76
CA LEU A 366 20.94 -1.37 -0.14
C LEU A 366 21.19 0.10 -0.50
N VAL A 367 20.14 0.86 -0.82
CA VAL A 367 20.25 2.30 -1.09
C VAL A 367 20.76 3.04 0.16
N THR A 368 20.23 2.70 1.33
CA THR A 368 20.67 3.28 2.61
C THR A 368 22.14 2.94 2.89
N LEU A 369 22.53 1.67 2.72
CA LEU A 369 23.90 1.21 2.95
C LEU A 369 24.89 1.86 1.98
N ARG A 370 24.54 1.94 0.70
CA ARG A 370 25.36 2.62 -0.33
C ARG A 370 25.61 4.07 0.05
N ARG A 371 24.55 4.80 0.43
CA ARG A 371 24.66 6.20 0.86
C ARG A 371 25.50 6.35 2.12
N PHE A 372 25.36 5.42 3.06
CA PHE A 372 26.11 5.39 4.31
C PHE A 372 27.62 5.23 4.08
N VAL A 373 28.03 4.26 3.25
CA VAL A 373 29.46 4.01 2.98
C VAL A 373 30.10 5.08 2.11
N GLU A 374 29.32 5.81 1.30
CA GLU A 374 29.76 7.03 0.60
C GLU A 374 30.01 8.19 1.59
N ALA A 375 29.15 8.36 2.58
CA ALA A 375 29.29 9.41 3.59
C ALA A 375 30.40 9.12 4.61
N HIS A 376 30.71 7.85 4.85
CA HIS A 376 31.71 7.38 5.80
C HIS A 376 32.73 6.45 5.13
N PRO A 377 33.60 6.96 4.23
CA PRO A 377 34.48 6.10 3.44
C PRO A 377 35.54 5.39 4.29
N VAL A 378 35.77 4.11 3.98
CA VAL A 378 36.81 3.23 4.52
C VAL A 378 37.56 2.55 3.37
N LEU A 379 38.67 1.86 3.63
CA LEU A 379 39.42 1.17 2.56
C LEU A 379 38.57 0.15 1.79
N ALA A 380 37.60 -0.46 2.47
CA ALA A 380 36.69 -1.43 1.88
C ALA A 380 35.54 -0.82 1.04
N THR A 381 35.31 0.50 1.10
CA THR A 381 34.15 1.15 0.46
C THR A 381 33.98 0.82 -1.03
N PRO A 382 35.03 0.84 -1.88
CA PRO A 382 34.88 0.49 -3.30
C PRO A 382 34.38 -0.94 -3.54
N TYR A 383 34.80 -1.89 -2.71
CA TYR A 383 34.38 -3.29 -2.81
C TYR A 383 32.94 -3.47 -2.35
N VAL A 384 32.55 -2.80 -1.25
CA VAL A 384 31.16 -2.81 -0.77
C VAL A 384 30.22 -2.21 -1.83
N ILE A 385 30.61 -1.11 -2.48
CA ILE A 385 29.83 -0.54 -3.59
C ILE A 385 29.76 -1.50 -4.78
N ALA A 386 30.86 -2.17 -5.13
CA ALA A 386 30.88 -3.17 -6.20
C ALA A 386 29.99 -4.39 -5.93
N ASP A 387 29.75 -4.74 -4.66
CA ASP A 387 28.80 -5.78 -4.27
C ASP A 387 27.34 -5.27 -4.28
N ILE A 388 27.11 -3.98 -3.97
CA ILE A 388 25.78 -3.37 -3.92
C ILE A 388 25.24 -3.04 -5.31
N ASP A 389 26.03 -2.41 -6.17
CA ASP A 389 25.59 -1.86 -7.45
C ASP A 389 24.94 -2.92 -8.37
N PRO A 390 25.46 -4.16 -8.51
CA PRO A 390 24.80 -5.21 -9.28
C PRO A 390 23.42 -5.59 -8.73
N LEU A 391 23.24 -5.57 -7.41
CA LEU A 391 21.95 -5.90 -6.77
C LEU A 391 20.93 -4.76 -6.96
N LEU A 392 21.39 -3.51 -6.97
CA LEU A 392 20.54 -2.36 -7.31
C LEU A 392 20.21 -2.30 -8.81
N ALA A 393 21.11 -2.81 -9.66
CA ALA A 393 20.93 -2.88 -11.11
C ALA A 393 20.10 -4.10 -11.57
N ASP A 394 19.89 -5.11 -10.72
CA ASP A 394 19.04 -6.26 -11.06
C ASP A 394 17.56 -5.87 -11.07
N THR A 395 17.08 -5.53 -12.27
CA THR A 395 15.72 -5.06 -12.51
C THR A 395 14.72 -6.17 -12.84
N HIS A 396 15.12 -7.44 -12.84
CA HIS A 396 14.23 -8.50 -13.33
C HIS A 396 12.99 -8.68 -12.45
N ALA A 397 13.17 -8.77 -11.14
CA ALA A 397 12.06 -8.93 -10.20
C ALA A 397 11.12 -7.71 -10.20
N PHE A 398 11.65 -6.55 -10.56
CA PHE A 398 10.91 -5.31 -10.80
C PHE A 398 10.14 -5.31 -12.12
N GLU A 399 10.67 -5.95 -13.16
CA GLU A 399 9.95 -6.18 -14.41
C GLU A 399 8.80 -7.19 -14.24
N GLU A 400 9.02 -8.28 -13.52
CA GLU A 400 7.98 -9.27 -13.18
C GLU A 400 6.77 -8.63 -12.48
N LEU A 401 7.04 -7.72 -11.55
CA LEU A 401 6.05 -6.89 -10.86
C LEU A 401 5.14 -6.13 -11.83
N ARG A 402 5.78 -5.34 -12.69
CA ARG A 402 5.08 -4.49 -13.66
C ARG A 402 4.21 -5.34 -14.58
N LEU A 403 4.74 -6.48 -15.03
CA LEU A 403 4.03 -7.40 -15.89
C LEU A 403 2.80 -7.99 -15.21
N LEU A 404 2.88 -8.40 -13.93
CA LEU A 404 1.71 -8.90 -13.20
C LEU A 404 0.58 -7.86 -13.15
N SER A 405 0.90 -6.60 -12.86
CA SER A 405 -0.13 -5.56 -12.83
C SER A 405 -0.72 -5.33 -14.21
N GLN A 406 0.11 -5.28 -15.25
CA GLN A 406 -0.36 -5.07 -16.62
C GLN A 406 -1.18 -6.26 -17.14
N LEU A 407 -0.88 -7.49 -16.74
CA LEU A 407 -1.65 -8.70 -17.08
C LEU A 407 -3.06 -8.71 -16.47
N SER A 408 -3.37 -7.82 -15.52
CA SER A 408 -4.72 -7.66 -14.98
C SER A 408 -5.60 -6.71 -15.80
N SER A 409 -4.97 -5.81 -16.56
CA SER A 409 -5.64 -4.68 -17.23
C SER A 409 -5.43 -4.64 -18.74
N ARG A 410 -4.49 -5.41 -19.28
CA ARG A 410 -4.22 -5.52 -20.71
C ARG A 410 -4.63 -6.89 -21.23
N THR A 411 -5.23 -6.87 -22.43
CA THR A 411 -5.42 -8.08 -23.21
C THR A 411 -4.07 -8.60 -23.70
N THR A 412 -3.96 -9.92 -23.80
CA THR A 412 -2.80 -10.58 -24.38
C THR A 412 -3.25 -11.43 -25.55
N THR A 413 -2.30 -11.83 -26.38
CA THR A 413 -2.52 -12.83 -27.45
C THR A 413 -2.43 -14.27 -26.93
N LEU A 414 -2.33 -14.45 -25.60
CA LEU A 414 -2.25 -15.75 -24.92
C LEU A 414 -3.65 -16.33 -24.65
N LYS A 415 -3.74 -17.66 -24.54
CA LYS A 415 -4.94 -18.34 -24.02
C LYS A 415 -5.05 -18.11 -22.51
N GLU A 416 -6.24 -18.22 -21.93
CA GLU A 416 -6.44 -18.01 -20.48
C GLU A 416 -5.56 -18.94 -19.62
N GLU A 417 -5.40 -20.20 -20.04
CA GLU A 417 -4.50 -21.17 -19.38
C GLU A 417 -3.05 -20.69 -19.37
N ASP A 418 -2.56 -20.18 -20.50
CA ASP A 418 -1.21 -19.62 -20.61
C ASP A 418 -1.08 -18.36 -19.73
N VAL A 419 -2.11 -17.52 -19.62
CA VAL A 419 -2.08 -16.33 -18.74
C VAL A 419 -1.95 -16.76 -17.27
N VAL A 420 -2.62 -17.83 -16.85
CA VAL A 420 -2.49 -18.37 -15.49
C VAL A 420 -1.08 -18.89 -15.24
N LEU A 421 -0.51 -19.65 -16.18
CA LEU A 421 0.88 -20.14 -16.09
C LEU A 421 1.89 -18.99 -16.09
N LEU A 422 1.66 -17.96 -16.92
CA LEU A 422 2.49 -16.77 -17.01
C LEU A 422 2.48 -16.00 -15.68
N ARG A 423 1.29 -15.77 -15.12
CA ARG A 423 1.17 -15.13 -13.80
C ARG A 423 1.89 -15.92 -12.72
N ARG A 424 1.81 -17.25 -12.77
CA ARG A 424 2.48 -18.13 -11.82
C ARG A 424 4.00 -18.03 -11.93
N ILE A 425 4.58 -18.21 -13.12
CA ILE A 425 6.03 -18.27 -13.31
C ILE A 425 6.74 -16.95 -12.98
N ILE A 426 6.08 -15.80 -13.20
CA ILE A 426 6.60 -14.47 -12.83
C ILE A 426 6.27 -14.08 -11.37
N GLY A 427 5.76 -15.03 -10.58
CA GLY A 427 5.67 -14.91 -9.13
C GLY A 427 4.33 -14.42 -8.56
N GLY A 428 3.25 -14.38 -9.34
CA GLY A 428 1.93 -13.91 -8.88
C GLY A 428 1.24 -14.81 -7.83
N ALA A 429 1.70 -16.04 -7.68
CA ALA A 429 1.23 -16.98 -6.64
C ALA A 429 2.29 -17.22 -5.54
N GLY A 430 3.35 -16.41 -5.51
CA GLY A 430 4.51 -16.58 -4.64
C GLY A 430 5.82 -16.62 -5.43
N THR A 431 6.91 -16.18 -4.79
CA THR A 431 8.21 -15.98 -5.45
C THR A 431 9.12 -17.20 -5.43
N GLY A 432 8.80 -18.24 -4.64
CA GLY A 432 9.59 -19.46 -4.53
C GLY A 432 9.44 -20.42 -5.73
N PRO A 433 10.41 -21.32 -5.97
CA PRO A 433 10.38 -22.24 -7.11
C PRO A 433 9.14 -23.13 -7.18
N ALA A 434 8.70 -23.69 -6.04
CA ALA A 434 7.51 -24.53 -5.97
C ALA A 434 6.25 -23.78 -6.45
N SER A 435 6.01 -22.58 -5.90
CA SER A 435 4.89 -21.72 -6.29
C SER A 435 4.95 -21.33 -7.76
N ARG A 436 6.13 -20.95 -8.27
CA ARG A 436 6.33 -20.52 -9.67
C ARG A 436 6.15 -21.64 -10.69
N LEU A 437 6.57 -22.86 -10.34
CA LEU A 437 6.49 -24.03 -11.21
C LEU A 437 5.21 -24.84 -11.01
N GLY A 438 4.43 -24.55 -9.97
CA GLY A 438 3.22 -25.30 -9.62
C GLY A 438 3.51 -26.68 -9.04
N LEU A 439 4.63 -26.83 -8.34
CA LEU A 439 5.08 -28.07 -7.72
C LEU A 439 4.71 -28.10 -6.23
N ASP A 440 4.65 -29.30 -5.65
CA ASP A 440 4.49 -29.47 -4.21
C ASP A 440 5.77 -29.01 -3.47
N PRO A 441 5.67 -28.12 -2.46
CA PRO A 441 6.83 -27.67 -1.68
C PRO A 441 7.64 -28.79 -1.02
N GLN A 442 7.01 -29.91 -0.64
CA GLN A 442 7.70 -31.06 -0.06
C GLN A 442 8.52 -31.80 -1.12
N VAL A 443 7.97 -31.95 -2.32
CA VAL A 443 8.65 -32.57 -3.46
C VAL A 443 9.85 -31.73 -3.89
N CYS A 444 9.71 -30.40 -3.95
CA CYS A 444 10.85 -29.51 -4.25
C CYS A 444 12.01 -29.61 -3.25
N ARG A 445 11.72 -29.91 -1.97
CA ARG A 445 12.76 -30.10 -0.95
C ARG A 445 13.45 -31.46 -1.08
N ALA A 446 12.71 -32.49 -1.50
CA ALA A 446 13.20 -33.86 -1.61
C ALA A 446 13.98 -34.11 -2.90
N ASP A 447 13.58 -33.51 -4.03
CA ASP A 447 14.24 -33.68 -5.32
C ASP A 447 14.52 -32.33 -6.03
N PRO A 448 15.71 -31.75 -5.81
CA PRO A 448 16.15 -30.55 -6.53
C PRO A 448 16.24 -30.74 -8.06
N GLN A 449 16.40 -31.96 -8.58
CA GLN A 449 16.46 -32.19 -10.03
C GLN A 449 15.10 -32.02 -10.70
N GLU A 450 14.01 -32.33 -9.99
CA GLU A 450 12.66 -32.11 -10.48
C GLU A 450 12.39 -30.61 -10.71
N VAL A 451 12.85 -29.77 -9.78
CA VAL A 451 12.80 -28.30 -9.92
C VAL A 451 13.55 -27.85 -11.17
N SER A 452 14.76 -28.36 -11.39
CA SER A 452 15.55 -28.02 -12.57
C SER A 452 14.89 -28.48 -13.88
N ARG A 453 14.32 -29.68 -13.93
CA ARG A 453 13.60 -30.19 -15.11
C ARG A 453 12.37 -29.34 -15.41
N ALA A 454 11.57 -29.03 -14.40
CA ALA A 454 10.38 -28.19 -14.53
C ALA A 454 10.74 -26.75 -14.96
N ALA A 455 11.80 -26.17 -14.40
CA ALA A 455 12.30 -24.85 -14.80
C ALA A 455 12.80 -24.85 -16.25
N PHE A 456 13.50 -25.90 -16.69
CA PHE A 456 13.94 -26.04 -18.07
C PHE A 456 12.75 -26.17 -19.05
N ALA A 457 11.76 -26.99 -18.71
CA ALA A 457 10.53 -27.13 -19.50
C ALA A 457 9.78 -25.79 -19.60
N ALA A 458 9.67 -25.06 -18.49
CA ALA A 458 9.08 -23.73 -18.46
C ALA A 458 9.86 -22.73 -19.35
N ALA A 459 11.19 -22.70 -19.26
CA ALA A 459 12.03 -21.83 -20.09
C ALA A 459 11.83 -22.11 -21.59
N GLN A 460 11.81 -23.40 -22.00
CA GLN A 460 11.55 -23.78 -23.38
C GLN A 460 10.13 -23.43 -23.85
N HIS A 461 9.14 -23.64 -23.01
CA HIS A 461 7.75 -23.28 -23.31
C HIS A 461 7.62 -21.76 -23.57
N TRP A 462 8.12 -20.94 -22.64
CA TRP A 462 8.03 -19.49 -22.75
C TRP A 462 8.89 -18.91 -23.87
N ARG A 463 10.02 -19.53 -24.20
CA ARG A 463 10.86 -19.12 -25.34
C ARG A 463 10.13 -19.32 -26.66
N ARG A 464 9.53 -20.51 -26.87
CA ARG A 464 8.67 -20.78 -28.04
C ARG A 464 7.51 -19.81 -28.11
N ARG A 465 6.89 -19.49 -26.97
CA ARG A 465 5.78 -18.53 -26.94
C ARG A 465 6.24 -17.11 -27.26
N ALA A 466 7.41 -16.68 -26.77
CA ALA A 466 7.98 -15.35 -27.00
C ALA A 466 8.35 -15.10 -28.47
N GLU A 467 8.72 -16.14 -29.21
CA GLU A 467 9.09 -16.08 -30.63
C GLU A 467 7.88 -16.15 -31.59
N HIS A 468 6.67 -16.30 -31.06
CA HIS A 468 5.47 -16.47 -31.89
C HIS A 468 5.14 -15.18 -32.70
N PRO A 469 5.03 -15.25 -34.05
CA PRO A 469 4.90 -14.06 -34.90
C PRO A 469 3.66 -13.19 -34.66
N LEU A 470 2.58 -13.79 -34.18
CA LEU A 470 1.31 -13.09 -33.91
C LEU A 470 1.29 -12.39 -32.54
N ASN A 471 2.35 -12.46 -31.75
CA ASN A 471 2.37 -11.78 -30.47
C ASN A 471 2.48 -10.27 -30.63
N ASP A 472 1.65 -9.56 -29.89
CA ASP A 472 1.87 -8.14 -29.66
C ASP A 472 3.17 -7.89 -28.83
N PRO A 473 3.71 -6.66 -28.85
CA PRO A 473 4.94 -6.32 -28.13
C PRO A 473 4.85 -6.57 -26.61
N PHE A 474 3.69 -6.40 -25.99
CA PHE A 474 3.52 -6.62 -24.56
C PHE A 474 3.55 -8.12 -24.23
N THR A 475 2.83 -8.95 -24.98
CA THR A 475 2.87 -10.42 -24.81
C THR A 475 4.28 -10.97 -25.01
N THR A 476 5.00 -10.49 -26.04
CA THR A 476 6.40 -10.90 -26.28
C THR A 476 7.30 -10.55 -25.09
N ARG A 477 7.18 -9.34 -24.55
CA ARG A 477 7.92 -8.90 -23.37
C ARG A 477 7.60 -9.77 -22.15
N ALA A 478 6.32 -10.06 -21.92
CA ALA A 478 5.90 -10.88 -20.78
C ALA A 478 6.46 -12.31 -20.87
N CYS A 479 6.44 -12.92 -22.05
CA CYS A 479 7.02 -14.25 -22.27
C CYS A 479 8.54 -14.24 -22.06
N ARG A 480 9.26 -13.20 -22.51
CA ARG A 480 10.71 -13.07 -22.27
C ARG A 480 11.04 -12.93 -20.78
N ALA A 481 10.22 -12.20 -20.03
CA ALA A 481 10.40 -12.12 -18.59
C ALA A 481 10.21 -13.50 -17.93
N ALA A 482 9.19 -14.26 -18.34
CA ALA A 482 8.98 -15.63 -17.87
C ALA A 482 10.15 -16.56 -18.20
N VAL A 483 10.78 -16.43 -19.37
CA VAL A 483 12.01 -17.16 -19.71
C VAL A 483 13.11 -16.82 -18.70
N ARG A 484 13.36 -15.54 -18.46
CA ARG A 484 14.40 -15.09 -17.53
C ARG A 484 14.12 -15.53 -16.09
N SER A 485 12.85 -15.57 -15.66
CA SER A 485 12.44 -16.12 -14.35
C SER A 485 12.75 -17.61 -14.25
N ALA A 486 12.48 -18.39 -15.30
CA ALA A 486 12.77 -19.81 -15.34
C ALA A 486 14.29 -20.09 -15.38
N GLU A 487 15.05 -19.30 -16.14
CA GLU A 487 16.51 -19.37 -16.21
C GLU A 487 17.18 -19.00 -14.88
N ALA A 488 16.65 -18.01 -14.15
CA ALA A 488 17.13 -17.67 -12.82
C ALA A 488 17.01 -18.87 -11.84
N MET A 489 15.90 -19.62 -11.90
CA MET A 489 15.73 -20.84 -11.10
C MET A 489 16.71 -21.94 -11.52
N LEU A 490 17.01 -22.08 -12.82
CA LEU A 490 18.03 -23.03 -13.31
C LEU A 490 19.44 -22.68 -12.81
N ALA A 491 19.76 -21.40 -12.69
CA ALA A 491 21.05 -20.96 -12.15
C ALA A 491 21.19 -21.29 -10.66
N GLU A 492 20.10 -21.27 -9.90
CA GLU A 492 20.09 -21.67 -8.49
C GLU A 492 20.11 -23.20 -8.31
N PHE A 493 19.52 -23.96 -9.24
CA PHE A 493 19.45 -25.42 -9.21
C PHE A 493 20.01 -26.02 -10.51
N PRO A 494 21.35 -26.06 -10.67
CA PRO A 494 21.94 -26.61 -11.89
C PRO A 494 21.68 -28.13 -11.99
N VAL A 495 21.20 -28.57 -13.15
CA VAL A 495 21.14 -30.02 -13.47
C VAL A 495 22.57 -30.55 -13.48
N ARG A 496 22.90 -31.49 -12.59
CA ARG A 496 24.15 -32.25 -12.72
C ARG A 496 24.07 -33.00 -14.05
N ARG A 497 24.93 -32.62 -15.00
CA ARG A 497 25.14 -33.42 -16.21
C ARG A 497 25.74 -34.76 -15.75
N GLY A 498 24.95 -35.82 -15.89
CA GLY A 498 25.41 -37.19 -15.72
C GLY A 498 26.30 -37.62 -16.87
#